data_AF-A0AAD9K7B3-F1
#
_entry.id   AF-A0AAD9K7B3-F1
#
_cell.length_a   1.000
_cell.length_b   1.000
_cell.length_c   1.000
_cell.angle_alpha   90.00
_cell.angle_beta   90.00
_cell.angle_gamma   90.00
#
_symmetry.space_group_name_H-M   'P 1'
#
loop_
_entity.id
_entity.type
_entity.pdbx_description
1 polymer ?
#
loop_
_entity_poly.entity_id
_entity_poly.type
_entity_poly.pdbx_seq_one_letter_code
_entity_poly.pdbx_strand_id
1 'polypeptide(L)'
;MGGGSSKDQATASAAAAAATGDKATGEAANGSASTDRSPHTTRSHLLRLSRAVNQYAMAQYQEFIRDGKRTGNVVFAPISLSVGLGMLYLGSKGATRDDICKVLCLHEMSERHLLAAYAALHWDVVRSATSRGCIYESAIRVFCPLYVKATPDYLNTLDSCEVTPLGAVDFQTRPDLARKEINRWTAEKSHRRILDVLPTGVIGRDTRLLLVAASYIKVRWRYAFDPKKTLTASFYLNHKETPKVLMMNQQQHYNCSFCAKVDSDVLELPFTNGYTKLYVFLPRKIEGIGKLERKISRDLIEGAISKMTYQHVDVYLPKFRYELGLPYKDMMTRVGIKHLFEYGRTNLAGIDGTRNLFVSRVFHHVFLEFDEGLASSACRSDQAHELDMDNGQTDRTFCADHPFMFIIIDERTGAILQMGRVLRPTLAY
;
A
#
# COMPACT_ATOMS: atom_id res chain seq x y z
N MET A 1 26.65 72.42 7.20
CA MET A 1 27.10 71.90 5.88
C MET A 1 26.89 70.40 5.89
N GLY A 2 26.21 69.89 4.86
CA GLY A 2 26.30 68.49 4.42
C GLY A 2 25.57 67.45 5.27
N GLY A 3 24.46 66.95 4.71
CA GLY A 3 24.17 65.51 4.73
C GLY A 3 23.02 65.04 5.61
N GLY A 4 22.05 64.40 4.96
CA GLY A 4 21.48 63.15 5.51
C GLY A 4 20.03 63.20 5.96
N SER A 5 19.13 62.94 5.01
CA SER A 5 18.04 61.95 5.06
C SER A 5 17.11 61.90 6.28
N SER A 6 15.80 62.07 6.05
CA SER A 6 14.76 61.29 6.74
C SER A 6 13.35 61.60 6.22
N LYS A 7 12.73 60.58 5.64
CA LYS A 7 11.37 60.06 5.89
C LYS A 7 10.09 60.80 5.44
N ASP A 8 9.25 59.94 4.87
CA ASP A 8 7.85 59.68 5.19
C ASP A 8 6.70 60.48 4.53
N GLN A 9 5.87 59.67 3.84
CA GLN A 9 4.40 59.55 3.96
C GLN A 9 3.43 60.45 3.17
N ALA A 10 2.29 59.81 2.89
CA ALA A 10 0.93 60.33 2.68
C ALA A 10 0.59 60.80 1.23
N THR A 11 -0.14 60.02 0.40
CA THR A 11 -1.61 59.70 0.33
C THR A 11 -2.44 60.63 -0.55
N ALA A 12 -3.33 60.00 -1.34
CA ALA A 12 -4.62 60.49 -1.89
C ALA A 12 -4.55 61.53 -3.04
N SER A 13 -5.43 61.62 -4.04
CA SER A 13 -6.68 60.94 -4.46
C SER A 13 -7.15 61.58 -5.80
N ALA A 14 -8.12 60.93 -6.46
CA ALA A 14 -9.06 61.42 -7.50
C ALA A 14 -8.58 61.30 -8.97
N ALA A 15 -9.42 60.95 -9.97
CA ALA A 15 -10.87 61.05 -10.08
C ALA A 15 -11.47 60.00 -11.06
N ALA A 16 -12.77 59.82 -10.96
CA ALA A 16 -13.64 58.93 -11.72
C ALA A 16 -14.20 59.55 -13.01
N ALA A 17 -14.64 58.72 -13.96
CA ALA A 17 -15.77 59.00 -14.86
C ALA A 17 -16.33 57.70 -15.49
N ALA A 18 -17.64 57.48 -15.30
CA ALA A 18 -18.52 56.59 -16.08
C ALA A 18 -19.20 57.44 -17.19
N ALA A 19 -19.96 57.01 -18.20
CA ALA A 19 -20.59 55.76 -18.65
C ALA A 19 -21.04 56.01 -20.12
N THR A 20 -21.45 54.97 -20.85
CA THR A 20 -22.66 54.93 -21.71
C THR A 20 -22.80 53.52 -22.28
N GLY A 21 -24.02 52.99 -22.30
CA GLY A 21 -24.34 51.62 -22.71
C GLY A 21 -25.15 51.55 -24.00
N ASP A 22 -25.43 50.32 -24.45
CA ASP A 22 -26.60 50.03 -25.28
C ASP A 22 -27.02 48.55 -25.15
N LYS A 23 -28.32 48.30 -25.28
CA LYS A 23 -28.99 46.99 -25.16
C LYS A 23 -29.67 46.66 -26.50
N ALA A 24 -29.44 45.47 -27.05
CA ALA A 24 -30.38 44.85 -27.99
C ALA A 24 -30.31 43.31 -27.93
N THR A 25 -31.49 42.71 -28.07
CA THR A 25 -31.90 41.31 -27.86
C THR A 25 -31.61 40.36 -29.03
N GLY A 26 -31.41 39.08 -28.76
CA GLY A 26 -31.40 38.01 -29.77
C GLY A 26 -31.21 36.62 -29.17
N GLU A 27 -32.31 35.87 -29.08
CA GLU A 27 -32.38 34.48 -28.62
C GLU A 27 -31.97 33.53 -29.76
N ALA A 28 -31.01 32.63 -29.54
CA ALA A 28 -30.76 31.46 -30.40
C ALA A 28 -30.06 30.36 -29.60
N ALA A 29 -30.76 29.24 -29.45
CA ALA A 29 -30.27 28.00 -28.86
C ALA A 29 -29.21 27.32 -29.74
N ASN A 30 -28.12 26.80 -29.14
CA ASN A 30 -27.75 25.39 -29.32
C ASN A 30 -26.54 24.96 -28.45
N GLY A 31 -26.78 23.95 -27.61
CA GLY A 31 -25.86 22.84 -27.30
C GLY A 31 -24.43 23.14 -26.86
N SER A 32 -24.22 23.47 -25.58
CA SER A 32 -22.94 23.16 -24.94
C SER A 32 -22.93 21.69 -24.52
N ALA A 33 -22.30 20.84 -25.33
CA ALA A 33 -21.91 19.50 -24.92
C ALA A 33 -20.98 19.63 -23.69
N SER A 34 -21.51 19.31 -22.51
CA SER A 34 -20.72 19.11 -21.31
C SER A 34 -19.77 17.96 -21.57
N THR A 35 -18.48 18.27 -21.68
CA THR A 35 -17.41 17.29 -21.60
C THR A 35 -17.43 16.66 -20.21
N ASP A 36 -17.83 15.40 -20.17
CA ASP A 36 -17.86 14.52 -19.00
C ASP A 36 -16.45 14.45 -18.41
N ARG A 37 -16.24 15.18 -17.30
CA ARG A 37 -15.02 15.13 -16.50
C ARG A 37 -15.07 13.83 -15.69
N SER A 38 -14.09 12.96 -15.95
CA SER A 38 -13.63 11.81 -15.15
C SER A 38 -14.69 11.07 -14.31
N PRO A 39 -14.91 9.76 -14.52
CA PRO A 39 -15.97 9.05 -13.83
C PRO A 39 -15.75 9.14 -12.31
N HIS A 40 -16.63 9.86 -11.62
CA HIS A 40 -16.65 9.91 -10.17
C HIS A 40 -16.72 8.47 -9.67
N THR A 41 -15.63 7.98 -9.08
CA THR A 41 -15.58 6.61 -8.58
C THR A 41 -16.48 6.56 -7.35
N THR A 42 -17.68 6.01 -7.53
CA THR A 42 -18.66 5.92 -6.44
C THR A 42 -18.09 5.07 -5.30
N ARG A 43 -18.57 5.28 -4.07
CA ARG A 43 -18.21 4.43 -2.92
C ARG A 43 -18.45 2.95 -3.21
N SER A 44 -19.52 2.63 -3.95
CA SER A 44 -19.83 1.26 -4.37
C SER A 44 -18.77 0.65 -5.29
N HIS A 45 -18.16 1.45 -6.17
CA HIS A 45 -17.07 1.02 -7.03
C HIS A 45 -15.78 0.78 -6.23
N LEU A 46 -15.44 1.67 -5.30
CA LEU A 46 -14.28 1.49 -4.41
C LEU A 46 -14.42 0.20 -3.59
N LEU A 47 -15.61 -0.09 -3.03
CA LEU A 47 -15.84 -1.32 -2.27
C LEU A 47 -15.69 -2.59 -3.11
N ARG A 48 -16.14 -2.58 -4.37
CA ARG A 48 -15.94 -3.72 -5.29
C ARG A 48 -14.46 -3.93 -5.61
N LEU A 49 -13.73 -2.85 -5.88
CA LEU A 49 -12.27 -2.91 -6.12
C LEU A 49 -11.52 -3.42 -4.90
N SER A 50 -11.86 -2.92 -3.70
CA SER A 50 -11.25 -3.39 -2.46
C SER A 50 -11.50 -4.88 -2.24
N ARG A 51 -12.71 -5.40 -2.52
CA ARG A 51 -12.97 -6.84 -2.48
C ARG A 51 -12.07 -7.62 -3.43
N ALA A 52 -11.89 -7.13 -4.65
CA ALA A 52 -11.01 -7.73 -5.64
C ALA A 52 -9.53 -7.71 -5.18
N VAL A 53 -9.04 -6.57 -4.67
CA VAL A 53 -7.70 -6.46 -4.05
C VAL A 53 -7.55 -7.44 -2.90
N ASN A 54 -8.55 -7.55 -2.03
CA ASN A 54 -8.51 -8.41 -0.86
C ASN A 54 -8.52 -9.89 -1.25
N GLN A 55 -9.28 -10.26 -2.27
CA GLN A 55 -9.27 -11.63 -2.80
C GLN A 55 -7.92 -11.97 -3.43
N TYR A 56 -7.34 -11.04 -4.19
CA TYR A 56 -5.98 -11.18 -4.69
C TYR A 56 -4.97 -11.29 -3.53
N ALA A 57 -5.11 -10.48 -2.48
CA ALA A 57 -4.26 -10.56 -1.29
C ALA A 57 -4.31 -11.93 -0.60
N MET A 58 -5.51 -12.49 -0.45
CA MET A 58 -5.68 -13.83 0.11
C MET A 58 -5.05 -14.91 -0.76
N ALA A 59 -5.22 -14.85 -2.09
CA ALA A 59 -4.58 -15.79 -3.02
C ALA A 59 -3.06 -15.74 -2.91
N GLN A 60 -2.49 -14.53 -2.83
CA GLN A 60 -1.06 -14.32 -2.64
C GLN A 60 -0.56 -14.90 -1.31
N TYR A 61 -1.27 -14.63 -0.20
CA TYR A 61 -0.91 -15.16 1.11
C TYR A 61 -0.95 -16.69 1.14
N GLN A 62 -1.99 -17.30 0.56
CA GLN A 62 -2.11 -18.76 0.46
C GLN A 62 -0.98 -19.37 -0.38
N GLU A 63 -0.54 -18.72 -1.45
CA GLU A 63 0.61 -19.19 -2.22
C GLU A 63 1.94 -19.02 -1.45
N PHE A 64 2.10 -17.99 -0.61
CA PHE A 64 3.27 -17.92 0.29
C PHE A 64 3.31 -19.06 1.29
N ILE A 65 2.16 -19.47 1.81
CA ILE A 65 2.04 -20.60 2.73
C ILE A 65 2.38 -21.92 2.02
N ARG A 66 1.82 -22.13 0.81
CA ARG A 66 2.00 -23.35 0.01
C ARG A 66 3.42 -23.54 -0.50
N ASP A 67 4.11 -22.46 -0.89
CA ASP A 67 5.46 -22.53 -1.45
C ASP A 67 6.41 -23.25 -0.49
N GLY A 68 6.20 -23.16 0.83
CA GLY A 68 6.91 -23.92 1.87
C GLY A 68 8.41 -23.59 1.99
N LYS A 69 9.01 -23.02 0.94
CA LYS A 69 10.38 -22.54 0.84
C LYS A 69 10.63 -21.31 1.71
N ARG A 70 9.56 -20.62 2.13
CA ARG A 70 9.64 -19.41 2.94
C ARG A 70 9.39 -19.76 4.38
N THR A 71 10.48 -19.92 5.13
CA THR A 71 10.49 -20.23 6.56
C THR A 71 10.59 -18.98 7.43
N GLY A 72 10.58 -17.78 6.83
CA GLY A 72 10.69 -16.50 7.52
C GLY A 72 9.41 -15.66 7.52
N ASN A 73 9.57 -14.40 7.92
CA ASN A 73 8.55 -13.36 7.82
C ASN A 73 8.08 -13.20 6.37
N VAL A 74 6.85 -12.73 6.22
CA VAL A 74 6.28 -12.38 4.91
C VAL A 74 5.55 -11.06 5.07
N VAL A 75 5.77 -10.13 4.13
CA VAL A 75 4.96 -8.93 3.99
C VAL A 75 4.81 -8.61 2.52
N PHE A 76 3.63 -8.16 2.12
CA PHE A 76 3.39 -7.66 0.77
C PHE A 76 2.26 -6.62 0.77
N ALA A 77 2.31 -5.68 -0.18
CA ALA A 77 1.28 -4.70 -0.44
C ALA A 77 0.47 -5.07 -1.70
N PRO A 78 -0.72 -5.68 -1.57
CA PRO A 78 -1.50 -6.17 -2.70
C PRO A 78 -2.03 -5.03 -3.59
N ILE A 79 -2.36 -3.86 -3.00
CA ILE A 79 -2.83 -2.70 -3.75
C ILE A 79 -1.76 -2.15 -4.70
N SER A 80 -0.51 -2.05 -4.27
CA SER A 80 0.60 -1.56 -5.11
C SER A 80 0.88 -2.49 -6.30
N LEU A 81 0.80 -3.81 -6.07
CA LEU A 81 0.90 -4.80 -7.15
C LEU A 81 -0.27 -4.73 -8.13
N SER A 82 -1.47 -4.42 -7.63
CA SER A 82 -2.68 -4.33 -8.47
C SER A 82 -2.58 -3.16 -9.46
N VAL A 83 -2.01 -2.02 -9.05
CA VAL A 83 -1.73 -0.90 -9.97
C VAL A 83 -0.72 -1.31 -11.05
N GLY A 84 0.39 -1.92 -10.66
CA GLY A 84 1.42 -2.39 -11.61
C GLY A 84 0.88 -3.43 -12.61
N LEU A 85 0.04 -4.35 -12.13
CA LEU A 85 -0.67 -5.30 -12.99
C LEU A 85 -1.71 -4.63 -13.87
N GLY A 86 -2.39 -3.57 -13.39
CA GLY A 86 -3.31 -2.77 -14.20
C GLY A 86 -2.61 -2.08 -15.38
N MET A 87 -1.38 -1.59 -15.18
CA MET A 87 -0.57 -1.04 -16.27
C MET A 87 -0.27 -2.10 -17.34
N LEU A 88 0.11 -3.31 -16.92
CA LEU A 88 0.37 -4.42 -17.84
C LEU A 88 -0.91 -4.93 -18.51
N TYR A 89 -2.02 -4.94 -17.77
CA TYR A 89 -3.35 -5.32 -18.28
C TYR A 89 -3.78 -4.42 -19.43
N LEU A 90 -3.62 -3.10 -19.28
CA LEU A 90 -3.94 -2.12 -20.31
C LEU A 90 -3.23 -2.41 -21.63
N GLY A 91 -1.98 -2.86 -21.57
CA GLY A 91 -1.18 -3.24 -22.73
C GLY A 91 -1.38 -4.67 -23.22
N SER A 92 -2.13 -5.49 -22.49
CA SER A 92 -2.25 -6.93 -22.75
C SER A 92 -3.45 -7.30 -23.61
N LYS A 93 -3.32 -8.40 -24.37
CA LYS A 93 -4.37 -8.96 -25.23
C LYS A 93 -4.46 -10.49 -25.06
N GLY A 94 -5.60 -11.07 -25.44
CA GLY A 94 -5.83 -12.54 -25.42
C GLY A 94 -5.53 -13.18 -24.07
N ALA A 95 -4.96 -14.39 -24.07
CA ALA A 95 -4.69 -15.16 -22.85
C ALA A 95 -3.85 -14.42 -21.79
N THR A 96 -2.94 -13.51 -22.20
CA THR A 96 -2.19 -12.68 -21.25
C THR A 96 -3.09 -11.71 -20.49
N ARG A 97 -4.07 -11.13 -21.18
CA ARG A 97 -5.10 -10.28 -20.58
C ARG A 97 -5.99 -11.09 -19.66
N ASP A 98 -6.42 -12.26 -20.09
CA ASP A 98 -7.32 -13.14 -19.34
C ASP A 98 -6.69 -13.61 -18.02
N ASP A 99 -5.41 -13.98 -18.05
CA ASP A 99 -4.64 -14.34 -16.86
C ASP A 99 -4.64 -13.21 -15.82
N ILE A 100 -4.31 -11.98 -16.24
CA ILE A 100 -4.26 -10.82 -15.34
C ILE A 100 -5.66 -10.48 -14.84
N CYS A 101 -6.67 -10.50 -15.73
CA CYS A 101 -8.08 -10.24 -15.40
C CYS A 101 -8.58 -11.18 -14.30
N LYS A 102 -8.30 -12.47 -14.46
CA LYS A 102 -8.72 -13.51 -13.52
C LYS A 102 -8.07 -13.33 -12.16
N VAL A 103 -6.75 -13.08 -12.11
CA VAL A 103 -6.01 -12.97 -10.84
C VAL A 103 -6.38 -11.72 -10.06
N LEU A 104 -6.59 -10.60 -10.75
CA LEU A 104 -7.11 -9.38 -10.14
C LEU A 104 -8.61 -9.47 -9.81
N CYS A 105 -9.28 -10.61 -10.06
CA CYS A 105 -10.70 -10.85 -9.77
C CYS A 105 -11.63 -9.83 -10.46
N LEU A 106 -11.36 -9.53 -11.74
CA LEU A 106 -11.94 -8.38 -12.45
C LEU A 106 -13.11 -8.68 -13.38
N HIS A 107 -13.50 -9.95 -13.49
CA HIS A 107 -14.63 -10.38 -14.30
C HIS A 107 -15.98 -9.74 -13.88
N GLU A 108 -16.05 -9.14 -12.69
CA GLU A 108 -17.23 -8.42 -12.19
C GLU A 108 -17.25 -6.91 -12.54
N MET A 109 -16.24 -6.40 -13.25
CA MET A 109 -16.09 -4.96 -13.56
C MET A 109 -15.96 -4.70 -15.06
N SER A 110 -16.48 -3.55 -15.52
CA SER A 110 -16.33 -3.13 -16.92
C SER A 110 -14.86 -2.78 -17.22
N GLU A 111 -14.29 -3.39 -18.26
CA GLU A 111 -12.85 -3.29 -18.58
C GLU A 111 -12.32 -1.86 -18.80
N ARG A 112 -13.16 -0.94 -19.29
CA ARG A 112 -12.71 0.37 -19.83
C ARG A 112 -12.19 1.36 -18.78
N HIS A 113 -12.41 1.12 -17.49
CA HIS A 113 -11.98 2.03 -16.41
C HIS A 113 -11.11 1.37 -15.33
N LEU A 114 -10.57 0.18 -15.60
CA LEU A 114 -9.92 -0.63 -14.59
C LEU A 114 -8.68 0.03 -13.97
N LEU A 115 -7.73 0.45 -14.81
CA LEU A 115 -6.50 1.07 -14.35
C LEU A 115 -6.81 2.37 -13.59
N ALA A 116 -7.72 3.19 -14.13
CA ALA A 116 -8.17 4.42 -13.49
C ALA A 116 -8.74 4.12 -12.09
N ALA A 117 -9.52 3.05 -11.95
CA ALA A 117 -10.15 2.71 -10.69
C ALA A 117 -9.15 2.19 -9.64
N TYR A 118 -8.18 1.35 -10.04
CA TYR A 118 -7.10 0.94 -9.13
C TYR A 118 -6.17 2.09 -8.77
N ALA A 119 -5.83 2.96 -9.72
CA ALA A 119 -5.05 4.16 -9.48
C ALA A 119 -5.79 5.09 -8.52
N ALA A 120 -7.08 5.33 -8.72
CA ALA A 120 -7.92 6.13 -7.84
C ALA A 120 -7.99 5.54 -6.43
N LEU A 121 -8.19 4.21 -6.28
CA LEU A 121 -8.19 3.54 -4.98
C LEU A 121 -6.82 3.70 -4.29
N HIS A 122 -5.73 3.46 -5.01
CA HIS A 122 -4.38 3.62 -4.49
C HIS A 122 -4.09 5.06 -4.05
N TRP A 123 -4.42 6.06 -4.87
CA TRP A 123 -4.19 7.47 -4.54
C TRP A 123 -5.13 7.99 -3.46
N ASP A 124 -6.35 7.47 -3.33
CA ASP A 124 -7.23 7.76 -2.18
C ASP A 124 -6.59 7.27 -0.88
N VAL A 125 -6.09 6.03 -0.86
CA VAL A 125 -5.36 5.45 0.27
C VAL A 125 -4.10 6.25 0.60
N VAL A 126 -3.23 6.51 -0.38
CA VAL A 126 -1.97 7.25 -0.19
C VAL A 126 -2.26 8.63 0.40
N ARG A 127 -3.20 9.39 -0.18
CA ARG A 127 -3.56 10.73 0.32
C ARG A 127 -4.19 10.69 1.71
N SER A 128 -5.06 9.72 1.97
CA SER A 128 -5.71 9.53 3.27
C SER A 128 -4.70 9.20 4.37
N ALA A 129 -3.75 8.30 4.09
CA ALA A 129 -2.68 7.94 5.01
C ALA A 129 -1.77 9.13 5.31
N THR A 130 -1.29 9.82 4.27
CA THR A 130 -0.29 10.91 4.39
C THR A 130 -0.85 12.19 5.02
N SER A 131 -2.09 12.59 4.68
CA SER A 131 -2.68 13.85 5.15
C SER A 131 -3.03 13.87 6.64
N ARG A 132 -3.02 12.72 7.32
CA ARG A 132 -3.53 12.58 8.70
C ARG A 132 -2.59 11.83 9.64
N GLY A 133 -1.30 11.80 9.30
CA GLY A 133 -0.24 11.44 10.24
C GLY A 133 0.36 10.05 10.07
N CYS A 134 -0.11 9.19 9.17
CA CYS A 134 0.65 8.00 8.77
C CYS A 134 1.58 8.34 7.62
N ILE A 135 2.71 7.62 7.50
CA ILE A 135 3.57 7.76 6.32
C ILE A 135 3.33 6.53 5.47
N TYR A 136 2.65 6.71 4.33
CA TYR A 136 2.50 5.68 3.30
C TYR A 136 3.10 6.20 2.00
N GLU A 137 4.26 5.68 1.65
CA GLU A 137 4.98 6.03 0.43
C GLU A 137 4.91 4.87 -0.55
N SER A 138 4.80 5.17 -1.84
CA SER A 138 4.73 4.14 -2.88
C SER A 138 5.47 4.57 -4.14
N ALA A 139 6.12 3.62 -4.78
CA ALA A 139 6.83 3.80 -6.04
C ALA A 139 6.50 2.62 -6.96
N ILE A 140 5.62 2.86 -7.94
CA ILE A 140 5.14 1.83 -8.86
C ILE A 140 5.44 2.27 -10.28
N ARG A 141 6.22 1.48 -11.01
CA ARG A 141 6.56 1.77 -12.41
C ARG A 141 6.94 0.51 -13.18
N VAL A 142 6.57 0.48 -14.46
CA VAL A 142 7.09 -0.48 -15.43
C VAL A 142 8.25 0.17 -16.19
N PHE A 143 9.41 -0.47 -16.15
CA PHE A 143 10.60 -0.08 -16.89
C PHE A 143 10.73 -0.93 -18.16
N CYS A 144 11.21 -0.31 -19.23
CA CYS A 144 11.38 -0.92 -20.54
C CYS A 144 12.74 -0.54 -21.17
N PRO A 145 13.21 -1.28 -22.19
CA PRO A 145 14.41 -0.92 -22.94
C PRO A 145 14.19 0.36 -23.76
N LEU A 146 15.27 1.11 -24.03
CA LEU A 146 15.24 2.37 -24.79
C LEU A 146 14.56 2.29 -26.18
N TYR A 147 14.57 1.14 -26.84
CA TYR A 147 13.95 0.98 -28.17
C TYR A 147 12.43 0.91 -28.13
N VAL A 148 11.82 0.73 -26.95
CA VAL A 148 10.37 0.58 -26.82
C VAL A 148 9.69 1.91 -27.04
N LYS A 149 8.86 1.97 -28.08
CA LYS A 149 8.02 3.12 -28.40
C LYS A 149 6.58 2.79 -28.04
N ALA A 150 6.12 3.28 -26.88
CA ALA A 150 4.76 3.04 -26.45
C ALA A 150 3.75 3.71 -27.39
N THR A 151 2.58 3.08 -27.58
CA THR A 151 1.50 3.62 -28.41
C THR A 151 0.90 4.87 -27.77
N PRO A 152 0.44 5.86 -28.56
CA PRO A 152 -0.24 7.03 -28.02
C PRO A 152 -1.44 6.67 -27.13
N ASP A 153 -2.26 5.70 -27.55
CA ASP A 153 -3.43 5.26 -26.79
C ASP A 153 -3.06 4.72 -25.40
N TYR A 154 -1.98 3.94 -25.32
CA TYR A 154 -1.48 3.43 -24.04
C TYR A 154 -1.00 4.58 -23.14
N LEU A 155 -0.20 5.51 -23.68
CA LEU A 155 0.32 6.65 -22.91
C LEU A 155 -0.79 7.60 -22.45
N ASN A 156 -1.73 7.94 -23.34
CA ASN A 156 -2.88 8.79 -23.02
C ASN A 156 -3.74 8.18 -21.91
N THR A 157 -3.90 6.85 -21.92
CA THR A 157 -4.65 6.16 -20.87
C THR A 157 -3.89 6.20 -19.54
N LEU A 158 -2.57 5.95 -19.52
CA LEU A 158 -1.77 6.07 -18.29
C LEU A 158 -1.87 7.48 -17.68
N ASP A 159 -1.78 8.52 -18.50
CA ASP A 159 -1.87 9.92 -18.10
C ASP A 159 -3.25 10.24 -17.51
N SER A 160 -4.32 9.82 -18.19
CA SER A 160 -5.70 9.99 -17.69
C SER A 160 -5.98 9.28 -16.37
N CYS A 161 -5.20 8.25 -16.04
CA CYS A 161 -5.30 7.51 -14.78
C CYS A 161 -4.39 8.07 -13.68
N GLU A 162 -3.61 9.13 -13.96
CA GLU A 162 -2.60 9.68 -13.06
C GLU A 162 -1.57 8.61 -12.60
N VAL A 163 -1.22 7.68 -13.50
CA VAL A 163 -0.23 6.64 -13.23
C VAL A 163 1.10 7.01 -13.86
N THR A 164 2.20 6.67 -13.18
CA THR A 164 3.54 6.98 -13.68
C THR A 164 3.78 6.29 -15.05
N PRO A 165 4.23 7.03 -16.09
CA PRO A 165 4.48 6.45 -17.41
C PRO A 165 5.65 5.45 -17.38
N LEU A 166 5.84 4.71 -18.47
CA LEU A 166 6.96 3.78 -18.60
C LEU A 166 8.32 4.46 -18.36
N GLY A 167 9.25 3.73 -17.75
CA GLY A 167 10.63 4.17 -17.54
C GLY A 167 11.56 3.54 -18.58
N ALA A 168 11.97 4.30 -19.60
CA ALA A 168 12.93 3.81 -20.57
C ALA A 168 14.35 3.84 -19.98
N VAL A 169 15.02 2.69 -19.98
CA VAL A 169 16.39 2.53 -19.46
C VAL A 169 17.22 1.60 -20.36
N ASP A 170 18.54 1.73 -20.26
CA ASP A 170 19.50 1.03 -21.11
C ASP A 170 19.88 -0.36 -20.56
N PHE A 171 18.94 -1.30 -20.61
CA PHE A 171 19.21 -2.67 -20.18
C PHE A 171 20.26 -3.37 -21.06
N GLN A 172 20.25 -3.09 -22.36
CA GLN A 172 21.03 -3.85 -23.36
C GLN A 172 22.52 -3.57 -23.29
N THR A 173 22.93 -2.31 -23.13
CA THR A 173 24.35 -1.94 -23.16
C THR A 173 24.90 -1.65 -21.77
N ARG A 174 24.08 -1.12 -20.86
CA ARG A 174 24.51 -0.68 -19.51
C ARG A 174 23.56 -1.15 -18.39
N PRO A 175 23.37 -2.47 -18.20
CA PRO A 175 22.41 -3.00 -17.23
C PRO A 175 22.66 -2.53 -15.78
N ASP A 176 23.91 -2.43 -15.34
CA ASP A 176 24.21 -1.93 -13.99
C ASP A 176 23.93 -0.43 -13.82
N LEU A 177 24.06 0.36 -14.89
CA LEU A 177 23.66 1.77 -14.83
C LEU A 177 22.14 1.90 -14.78
N ALA A 178 21.42 1.13 -15.60
CA ALA A 178 19.96 1.05 -15.55
C ALA A 178 19.48 0.65 -14.14
N ARG A 179 20.17 -0.29 -13.47
CA ARG A 179 19.88 -0.69 -12.09
C ARG A 179 19.97 0.51 -11.13
N LYS A 180 21.07 1.27 -11.21
CA LYS A 180 21.31 2.45 -10.38
C LYS A 180 20.29 3.56 -10.66
N GLU A 181 19.87 3.75 -11.90
CA GLU A 181 18.81 4.68 -12.30
C GLU A 181 17.46 4.30 -11.68
N ILE A 182 17.08 3.01 -11.75
CA ILE A 182 15.84 2.51 -11.16
C ILE A 182 15.84 2.66 -9.64
N ASN A 183 16.95 2.33 -8.98
CA ASN A 183 17.10 2.51 -7.54
C ASN A 183 17.00 3.98 -7.13
N ARG A 184 17.67 4.89 -7.85
CA ARG A 184 17.58 6.32 -7.62
C ARG A 184 16.16 6.84 -7.79
N TRP A 185 15.47 6.46 -8.86
CA TRP A 185 14.07 6.83 -9.08
C TRP A 185 13.18 6.32 -7.93
N THR A 186 13.40 5.09 -7.47
CA THR A 186 12.64 4.50 -6.35
C THR A 186 12.92 5.23 -5.04
N ALA A 187 14.18 5.60 -4.79
CA ALA A 187 14.58 6.40 -3.63
C ALA A 187 13.94 7.78 -3.67
N GLU A 188 13.95 8.47 -4.81
CA GLU A 188 13.30 9.77 -4.97
C GLU A 188 11.79 9.68 -4.72
N LYS A 189 11.11 8.70 -5.33
CA LYS A 189 9.65 8.53 -5.16
C LYS A 189 9.23 8.07 -3.77
N SER A 190 10.11 7.42 -3.03
CA SER A 190 9.86 7.00 -1.65
C SER A 190 10.41 7.98 -0.61
N HIS A 191 10.78 9.21 -1.00
CA HIS A 191 11.37 10.19 -0.10
C HIS A 191 12.59 9.65 0.68
N ARG A 192 13.43 8.89 -0.04
CA ARG A 192 14.64 8.20 0.42
C ARG A 192 14.41 7.12 1.49
N ARG A 193 13.19 6.59 1.60
CA ARG A 193 12.87 5.47 2.50
C ARG A 193 13.23 4.11 1.90
N ILE A 194 13.20 4.00 0.57
CA ILE A 194 13.51 2.76 -0.18
C ILE A 194 14.71 3.04 -1.09
N LEU A 195 15.91 2.64 -0.67
CA LEU A 195 17.16 3.04 -1.32
C LEU A 195 17.64 2.06 -2.39
N ASP A 196 17.61 0.75 -2.12
CA ASP A 196 18.15 -0.28 -3.00
C ASP A 196 17.11 -1.35 -3.29
N VAL A 197 16.24 -1.08 -4.27
CA VAL A 197 15.15 -2.01 -4.63
C VAL A 197 15.62 -3.17 -5.50
N LEU A 198 16.67 -2.95 -6.29
CA LEU A 198 17.27 -3.95 -7.18
C LEU A 198 18.70 -4.31 -6.73
N PRO A 199 18.89 -5.54 -6.21
CA PRO A 199 20.22 -6.06 -5.92
C PRO A 199 21.10 -6.15 -7.17
N THR A 200 22.42 -6.16 -6.98
CA THR A 200 23.38 -6.35 -8.08
C THR A 200 23.15 -7.68 -8.81
N GLY A 201 23.32 -7.69 -10.14
CA GLY A 201 23.22 -8.90 -10.96
C GLY A 201 21.79 -9.39 -11.25
N VAL A 202 20.77 -8.71 -10.75
CA VAL A 202 19.37 -9.15 -10.95
C VAL A 202 18.75 -8.66 -12.26
N ILE A 203 19.39 -7.76 -13.00
CA ILE A 203 18.96 -7.36 -14.34
C ILE A 203 20.10 -7.56 -15.33
N GLY A 204 19.77 -8.00 -16.53
CA GLY A 204 20.72 -8.29 -17.61
C GLY A 204 20.33 -7.67 -18.95
N ARG A 205 21.16 -7.90 -19.97
CA ARG A 205 20.97 -7.40 -21.34
C ARG A 205 19.71 -7.91 -22.03
N ASP A 206 19.21 -9.05 -21.56
CA ASP A 206 18.00 -9.73 -22.01
C ASP A 206 16.73 -9.22 -21.30
N THR A 207 16.86 -8.35 -20.29
CA THR A 207 15.71 -7.70 -19.64
C THR A 207 14.87 -6.96 -20.67
N ARG A 208 13.58 -7.30 -20.74
CA ARG A 208 12.55 -6.60 -21.51
C ARG A 208 11.79 -5.69 -20.56
N LEU A 209 10.63 -6.11 -20.07
CA LEU A 209 9.90 -5.32 -19.08
C LEU A 209 10.26 -5.73 -17.66
N LEU A 210 10.38 -4.72 -16.80
CA LEU A 210 10.62 -4.86 -15.37
C LEU A 210 9.54 -4.07 -14.62
N LEU A 211 8.69 -4.75 -13.86
CA LEU A 211 7.77 -4.09 -12.95
C LEU A 211 8.45 -3.89 -11.59
N VAL A 212 8.53 -2.66 -11.13
CA VAL A 212 8.90 -2.31 -9.75
C VAL A 212 7.66 -1.81 -9.04
N ALA A 213 7.27 -2.48 -7.96
CA ALA A 213 6.25 -2.03 -7.04
C ALA A 213 6.87 -1.98 -5.64
N ALA A 214 7.07 -0.78 -5.13
CA ALA A 214 7.64 -0.56 -3.81
C ALA A 214 6.68 0.22 -2.92
N SER A 215 6.59 -0.15 -1.65
CA SER A 215 5.76 0.55 -0.68
C SER A 215 6.44 0.60 0.69
N TYR A 216 6.37 1.75 1.35
CA TYR A 216 6.85 1.94 2.72
C TYR A 216 5.70 2.41 3.58
N ILE A 217 5.45 1.71 4.69
CA ILE A 217 4.56 2.19 5.74
C ILE A 217 5.33 2.34 7.05
N LYS A 218 5.26 3.55 7.62
CA LYS A 218 5.60 3.78 9.02
C LYS A 218 4.33 4.04 9.79
N VAL A 219 4.05 3.15 10.73
CA VAL A 219 2.84 3.22 11.53
C VAL A 219 2.93 4.38 12.51
N ARG A 220 1.83 5.12 12.65
CA ARG A 220 1.62 6.04 13.78
C ARG A 220 0.34 5.65 14.48
N TRP A 221 0.44 5.20 15.72
CA TRP A 221 -0.69 4.74 16.52
C TRP A 221 -1.58 5.91 16.95
N ARG A 222 -2.90 5.69 16.99
CA ARG A 222 -3.83 6.62 17.64
C ARG A 222 -3.47 6.80 19.11
N TYR A 223 -3.05 5.72 19.77
CA TYR A 223 -2.57 5.73 21.15
C TYR A 223 -1.12 5.27 21.12
N ALA A 224 -0.19 6.22 21.17
CA ALA A 224 1.24 5.95 21.08
C ALA A 224 1.71 5.20 22.33
N PHE A 225 2.61 4.24 22.13
CA PHE A 225 3.28 3.54 23.22
C PHE A 225 4.29 4.50 23.87
N ASP A 226 4.51 4.37 25.18
CA ASP A 226 5.57 5.11 25.86
C ASP A 226 6.91 4.38 25.66
N PRO A 227 7.93 4.99 25.02
CA PRO A 227 9.24 4.38 24.86
C PRO A 227 9.92 3.98 26.18
N LYS A 228 9.56 4.62 27.30
CA LYS A 228 10.07 4.25 28.63
C LYS A 228 9.46 2.96 29.16
N LYS A 229 8.30 2.56 28.64
CA LYS A 229 7.65 1.30 28.99
C LYS A 229 8.13 0.14 28.11
N THR A 230 8.72 0.40 26.94
CA THR A 230 9.31 -0.65 26.09
C THR A 230 10.38 -1.43 26.86
N LEU A 231 10.23 -2.75 26.90
CA LEU A 231 11.07 -3.64 27.70
C LEU A 231 11.60 -4.81 26.87
N THR A 232 12.75 -5.36 27.27
CA THR A 232 13.29 -6.56 26.64
C THR A 232 12.51 -7.79 27.10
N ALA A 233 11.77 -8.44 26.19
CA ALA A 233 10.98 -9.65 26.47
C ALA A 233 11.45 -10.84 25.63
N SER A 234 11.02 -12.05 26.00
CA SER A 234 11.20 -13.24 25.16
C SER A 234 10.17 -13.25 24.03
N PHE A 235 10.57 -13.71 22.85
CA PHE A 235 9.67 -14.06 21.75
C PHE A 235 9.86 -15.53 21.38
N TYR A 236 8.82 -16.36 21.49
CA TYR A 236 8.84 -17.79 21.28
C TYR A 236 8.62 -18.10 19.80
N LEU A 237 9.69 -18.37 19.04
CA LEU A 237 9.55 -18.81 17.64
C LEU A 237 8.95 -20.23 17.57
N ASN A 238 9.29 -21.03 18.58
CA ASN A 238 8.82 -22.38 18.85
C ASN A 238 9.16 -22.72 20.31
N HIS A 239 8.91 -23.96 20.74
CA HIS A 239 9.21 -24.40 22.11
C HIS A 239 10.71 -24.48 22.47
N LYS A 240 11.62 -24.31 21.50
CA LYS A 240 13.08 -24.45 21.69
C LYS A 240 13.84 -23.14 21.50
N GLU A 241 13.35 -22.23 20.65
CA GLU A 241 14.04 -21.00 20.29
C GLU A 241 13.27 -19.76 20.75
N THR A 242 13.90 -18.99 21.64
CA THR A 242 13.32 -17.82 22.31
C THR A 242 14.27 -16.61 22.29
N PRO A 243 14.44 -15.93 21.14
CA PRO A 243 15.18 -14.68 21.09
C PRO A 243 14.59 -13.61 22.01
N LYS A 244 15.43 -12.65 22.41
CA LYS A 244 15.01 -11.44 23.09
C LYS A 244 14.64 -10.35 22.08
N VAL A 245 13.56 -9.63 22.37
CA VAL A 245 12.99 -8.59 21.50
C VAL A 245 12.65 -7.36 22.34
N LEU A 246 12.63 -6.19 21.72
CA LEU A 246 12.02 -5.02 22.34
C LEU A 246 10.51 -5.14 22.24
N MET A 247 9.84 -5.22 23.38
CA MET A 247 8.39 -5.38 23.49
C MET A 247 7.80 -4.07 23.99
N MET A 248 7.07 -3.40 23.11
CA MET A 248 6.29 -2.22 23.48
C MET A 248 5.08 -2.68 24.29
N ASN A 249 4.68 -1.91 25.29
CA ASN A 249 3.46 -2.20 26.05
C ASN A 249 2.69 -0.96 26.45
N GLN A 250 1.38 -1.14 26.59
CA GLN A 250 0.46 -0.16 27.14
C GLN A 250 -0.85 -0.84 27.55
N GLN A 251 -1.53 -0.24 28.51
CA GLN A 251 -2.92 -0.55 28.84
C GLN A 251 -3.78 0.51 28.18
N GLN A 252 -4.74 0.07 27.37
CA GLN A 252 -5.64 0.96 26.66
C GLN A 252 -6.89 0.22 26.18
N HIS A 253 -7.96 0.96 25.93
CA HIS A 253 -9.16 0.39 25.34
C HIS A 253 -8.98 0.09 23.84
N TYR A 254 -9.23 -1.16 23.46
CA TYR A 254 -9.13 -1.61 22.08
C TYR A 254 -10.29 -2.53 21.70
N ASN A 255 -10.58 -2.57 20.40
CA ASN A 255 -11.47 -3.55 19.83
C ASN A 255 -10.75 -4.91 19.76
N CYS A 256 -11.33 -5.91 20.44
CA CYS A 256 -10.80 -7.26 20.46
C CYS A 256 -11.88 -8.28 20.11
N SER A 257 -11.48 -9.38 19.50
CA SER A 257 -12.35 -10.56 19.34
C SER A 257 -11.57 -11.86 19.53
N PHE A 258 -12.29 -12.98 19.47
CA PHE A 258 -11.70 -14.31 19.40
C PHE A 258 -12.28 -15.04 18.19
N CYS A 259 -11.42 -15.52 17.29
CA CYS A 259 -11.84 -16.28 16.14
C CYS A 259 -11.65 -17.78 16.40
N ALA A 260 -12.70 -18.43 16.91
CA ALA A 260 -12.66 -19.85 17.29
C ALA A 260 -12.25 -20.80 16.15
N LYS A 261 -12.57 -20.47 14.88
CA LYS A 261 -12.24 -21.32 13.72
C LYS A 261 -10.73 -21.43 13.46
N VAL A 262 -9.97 -20.37 13.75
CA VAL A 262 -8.51 -20.33 13.66
C VAL A 262 -7.81 -20.41 15.02
N ASP A 263 -8.58 -20.39 16.12
CA ASP A 263 -8.07 -20.47 17.50
C ASP A 263 -7.07 -19.34 17.80
N SER A 264 -7.52 -18.11 17.52
CA SER A 264 -6.68 -16.91 17.59
C SER A 264 -7.43 -15.75 18.21
N ASP A 265 -6.75 -15.03 19.08
CA ASP A 265 -7.16 -13.73 19.57
C ASP A 265 -6.88 -12.68 18.48
N VAL A 266 -7.78 -11.71 18.35
CA VAL A 266 -7.65 -10.65 17.33
C VAL A 266 -7.71 -9.30 18.01
N LEU A 267 -6.70 -8.47 17.74
CA LEU A 267 -6.58 -7.10 18.26
C LEU A 267 -6.63 -6.10 17.11
N GLU A 268 -7.41 -5.04 17.28
CA GLU A 268 -7.43 -3.86 16.41
C GLU A 268 -6.60 -2.73 17.03
N LEU A 269 -5.62 -2.24 16.29
CA LEU A 269 -4.78 -1.10 16.65
C LEU A 269 -5.02 0.04 15.64
N PRO A 270 -5.81 1.07 15.99
CA PRO A 270 -6.08 2.19 15.10
C PRO A 270 -4.87 3.10 14.93
N PHE A 271 -4.71 3.64 13.73
CA PHE A 271 -3.69 4.64 13.44
C PHE A 271 -4.21 6.06 13.72
N THR A 272 -3.30 7.03 13.76
CA THR A 272 -3.62 8.46 14.04
C THR A 272 -4.67 9.06 13.11
N ASN A 273 -4.78 8.55 11.87
CA ASN A 273 -5.75 9.05 10.90
C ASN A 273 -7.19 8.56 11.16
N GLY A 274 -7.40 7.60 12.05
CA GLY A 274 -8.69 7.00 12.38
C GLY A 274 -9.30 6.08 11.31
N TYR A 275 -8.74 6.03 10.11
CA TYR A 275 -9.26 5.24 8.99
C TYR A 275 -8.38 4.05 8.63
N THR A 276 -7.11 4.08 9.00
CA THR A 276 -6.20 2.95 8.82
C THR A 276 -6.05 2.23 10.13
N LYS A 277 -6.16 0.90 10.09
CA LYS A 277 -6.07 0.06 11.28
C LYS A 277 -5.17 -1.13 11.00
N LEU A 278 -4.43 -1.53 12.03
CA LEU A 278 -3.72 -2.80 12.07
C LEU A 278 -4.59 -3.83 12.80
N TYR A 279 -4.77 -4.99 12.18
CA TYR A 279 -5.35 -6.16 12.79
C TYR A 279 -4.27 -7.20 13.02
N VAL A 280 -4.12 -7.66 14.25
CA VAL A 280 -3.18 -8.73 14.63
C VAL A 280 -3.98 -9.97 14.98
N PHE A 281 -3.72 -11.07 14.26
CA PHE A 281 -4.26 -12.39 14.58
C PHE A 281 -3.16 -13.20 15.26
N LEU A 282 -3.31 -13.39 16.57
CA LEU A 282 -2.38 -14.11 17.41
C LEU A 282 -2.99 -15.47 17.78
N PRO A 283 -2.45 -16.59 17.26
CA PRO A 283 -2.86 -17.92 17.71
C PRO A 283 -2.73 -18.06 19.24
N ARG A 284 -3.55 -18.89 19.89
CA ARG A 284 -3.38 -19.11 21.34
C ARG A 284 -2.19 -20.00 21.72
N LYS A 285 -1.69 -20.77 20.76
CA LYS A 285 -0.54 -21.66 20.93
C LYS A 285 0.66 -21.06 20.23
N ILE A 286 1.83 -21.16 20.86
CA ILE A 286 3.13 -20.71 20.32
C ILE A 286 3.34 -21.18 18.87
N GLU A 287 3.11 -22.46 18.58
CA GLU A 287 3.26 -23.04 17.23
C GLU A 287 1.93 -23.08 16.44
N GLY A 288 1.01 -22.16 16.75
CA GLY A 288 -0.34 -22.14 16.19
C GLY A 288 -0.47 -21.51 14.79
N ILE A 289 0.53 -20.75 14.33
CA ILE A 289 0.45 -19.96 13.09
C ILE A 289 0.09 -20.81 11.86
N GLY A 290 0.63 -22.02 11.74
CA GLY A 290 0.31 -22.91 10.63
C GLY A 290 -1.16 -23.36 10.60
N LYS A 291 -1.81 -23.52 11.78
CA LYS A 291 -3.25 -23.84 11.87
C LYS A 291 -4.10 -22.65 11.44
N LEU A 292 -3.70 -21.45 11.83
CA LEU A 292 -4.33 -20.19 11.40
C LEU A 292 -4.24 -20.06 9.88
N GLU A 293 -3.02 -20.15 9.32
CA GLU A 293 -2.73 -19.95 7.90
C GLU A 293 -3.50 -20.90 6.96
N ARG A 294 -3.65 -22.17 7.35
CA ARG A 294 -4.40 -23.16 6.55
C ARG A 294 -5.90 -22.88 6.49
N LYS A 295 -6.45 -22.16 7.45
CA LYS A 295 -7.89 -21.95 7.59
C LYS A 295 -8.31 -20.52 7.29
N ILE A 296 -7.42 -19.55 7.40
CA ILE A 296 -7.75 -18.14 7.25
C ILE A 296 -8.30 -17.84 5.85
N SER A 297 -9.41 -17.11 5.81
CA SER A 297 -10.10 -16.69 4.60
C SER A 297 -10.62 -15.27 4.79
N ARG A 298 -11.03 -14.64 3.68
CA ARG A 298 -11.64 -13.30 3.71
C ARG A 298 -12.84 -13.26 4.68
N ASP A 299 -13.75 -14.22 4.56
CA ASP A 299 -14.97 -14.26 5.38
C ASP A 299 -14.66 -14.46 6.89
N LEU A 300 -13.55 -15.13 7.22
CA LEU A 300 -13.11 -15.24 8.61
C LEU A 300 -12.50 -13.95 9.14
N ILE A 301 -11.77 -13.22 8.32
CA ILE A 301 -11.22 -11.92 8.68
C ILE A 301 -12.37 -10.94 8.92
N GLU A 302 -13.28 -10.80 7.94
CA GLU A 302 -14.47 -9.95 8.05
C GLU A 302 -15.35 -10.35 9.24
N GLY A 303 -15.57 -11.65 9.42
CA GLY A 303 -16.32 -12.19 10.56
C GLY A 303 -15.65 -11.92 11.91
N ALA A 304 -14.32 -11.97 12.00
CA ALA A 304 -13.59 -11.66 13.23
C ALA A 304 -13.62 -10.16 13.56
N ILE A 305 -13.51 -9.29 12.55
CA ILE A 305 -13.59 -7.84 12.70
C ILE A 305 -15.01 -7.41 13.13
N SER A 306 -16.05 -7.94 12.48
CA SER A 306 -17.45 -7.60 12.78
C SER A 306 -17.92 -7.97 14.21
N LYS A 307 -17.19 -8.87 14.88
CA LYS A 307 -17.49 -9.36 16.23
C LYS A 307 -16.62 -8.73 17.31
N MET A 308 -15.79 -7.75 16.96
CA MET A 308 -14.95 -7.08 17.95
C MET A 308 -15.79 -6.28 18.92
N THR A 309 -15.37 -6.29 20.17
CA THR A 309 -15.95 -5.49 21.24
C THR A 309 -14.86 -4.66 21.90
N TYR A 310 -15.23 -3.42 22.25
CA TYR A 310 -14.35 -2.46 22.90
C TYR A 310 -14.13 -2.86 24.36
N GLN A 311 -12.87 -3.11 24.74
CA GLN A 311 -12.49 -3.67 26.04
C GLN A 311 -11.21 -3.00 26.54
N HIS A 312 -10.99 -2.97 27.85
CA HIS A 312 -9.73 -2.49 28.41
C HIS A 312 -8.66 -3.60 28.33
N VAL A 313 -7.57 -3.36 27.58
CA VAL A 313 -6.62 -4.41 27.19
C VAL A 313 -5.19 -4.01 27.54
N ASP A 314 -4.47 -4.94 28.16
CA ASP A 314 -3.01 -4.87 28.33
C ASP A 314 -2.32 -5.45 27.09
N VAL A 315 -1.73 -4.58 26.27
CA VAL A 315 -1.16 -4.95 24.96
C VAL A 315 0.35 -5.01 25.04
N TYR A 316 0.93 -6.12 24.57
CA TYR A 316 2.36 -6.28 24.31
C TYR A 316 2.58 -6.57 22.83
N LEU A 317 3.32 -5.70 22.15
CA LEU A 317 3.60 -5.81 20.71
C LEU A 317 5.11 -5.63 20.45
N PRO A 318 5.76 -6.54 19.70
CA PRO A 318 7.18 -6.39 19.41
C PRO A 318 7.43 -5.17 18.53
N LYS A 319 8.44 -4.40 18.89
CA LYS A 319 9.05 -3.38 18.03
C LYS A 319 9.91 -4.08 16.99
N PHE A 320 9.65 -3.86 15.72
CA PHE A 320 10.45 -4.43 14.65
C PHE A 320 10.39 -3.59 13.39
N ARG A 321 11.41 -3.80 12.54
CA ARG A 321 11.45 -3.27 11.19
C ARG A 321 11.67 -4.43 10.25
N TYR A 322 10.89 -4.48 9.19
CA TYR A 322 10.99 -5.51 8.19
C TYR A 322 11.01 -4.91 6.79
N GLU A 323 11.98 -5.36 6.01
CA GLU A 323 12.21 -4.99 4.63
C GLU A 323 12.24 -6.29 3.83
N LEU A 324 11.39 -6.38 2.81
CA LEU A 324 11.30 -7.56 1.97
C LEU A 324 11.24 -7.15 0.50
N GLY A 325 12.36 -7.34 -0.19
CA GLY A 325 12.46 -7.29 -1.65
C GLY A 325 12.44 -8.69 -2.24
N LEU A 326 11.49 -8.98 -3.13
CA LEU A 326 11.33 -10.32 -3.69
C LEU A 326 11.24 -10.28 -5.22
N PRO A 327 11.93 -11.21 -5.92
CA PRO A 327 11.48 -11.63 -7.24
C PRO A 327 10.07 -12.21 -7.09
N TYR A 328 9.09 -11.50 -7.66
CA TYR A 328 7.68 -11.81 -7.49
C TYR A 328 7.11 -12.66 -8.64
N LYS A 329 7.86 -12.81 -9.73
CA LYS A 329 7.47 -13.54 -10.95
C LYS A 329 6.96 -14.95 -10.66
N ASP A 330 7.72 -15.77 -9.93
CA ASP A 330 7.36 -17.18 -9.71
C ASP A 330 6.09 -17.31 -8.89
N MET A 331 5.92 -16.43 -7.91
CA MET A 331 4.70 -16.37 -7.13
C MET A 331 3.52 -15.95 -8.00
N MET A 332 3.66 -14.90 -8.81
CA MET A 332 2.61 -14.42 -9.73
C MET A 332 2.21 -15.50 -10.74
N THR A 333 3.17 -16.30 -11.18
CA THR A 333 2.92 -17.46 -12.05
C THR A 333 2.06 -18.51 -11.35
N ARG A 334 2.35 -18.81 -10.07
CA ARG A 334 1.59 -19.78 -9.26
C ARG A 334 0.17 -19.32 -8.92
N VAL A 335 -0.03 -18.03 -8.64
CA VAL A 335 -1.40 -17.48 -8.42
C VAL A 335 -2.23 -17.43 -9.70
N GLY A 336 -1.62 -17.58 -10.88
CA GLY A 336 -2.33 -17.80 -12.14
C GLY A 336 -1.90 -16.95 -13.34
N ILE A 337 -0.92 -16.05 -13.18
CA ILE A 337 -0.44 -15.19 -14.28
C ILE A 337 0.67 -15.90 -15.05
N LYS A 338 0.32 -16.76 -16.02
CA LYS A 338 1.28 -17.64 -16.70
C LYS A 338 1.88 -16.99 -17.94
N HIS A 339 1.03 -16.51 -18.83
CA HIS A 339 1.45 -16.07 -20.16
C HIS A 339 2.30 -14.80 -20.12
N LEU A 340 2.10 -13.92 -19.13
CA LEU A 340 2.78 -12.62 -19.01
C LEU A 340 4.31 -12.71 -19.04
N PHE A 341 4.85 -13.81 -18.49
CA PHE A 341 6.29 -14.00 -18.28
C PHE A 341 6.96 -14.90 -19.31
N GLU A 342 6.20 -15.44 -20.25
CA GLU A 342 6.65 -16.43 -21.24
C GLU A 342 6.87 -15.77 -22.61
N TYR A 343 8.12 -15.74 -23.06
CA TYR A 343 8.45 -15.26 -24.40
C TYR A 343 7.73 -16.09 -25.47
N GLY A 344 7.16 -15.42 -26.48
CA GLY A 344 6.40 -16.06 -27.56
C GLY A 344 4.94 -16.40 -27.22
N ARG A 345 4.56 -16.45 -25.94
CA ARG A 345 3.18 -16.68 -25.49
C ARG A 345 2.52 -15.42 -24.93
N THR A 346 3.31 -14.53 -24.34
CA THR A 346 2.82 -13.24 -23.90
C THR A 346 2.30 -12.41 -25.07
N ASN A 347 1.30 -11.56 -24.81
CA ASN A 347 0.81 -10.61 -25.79
C ASN A 347 0.60 -9.25 -25.13
N LEU A 348 1.64 -8.43 -25.19
CA LEU A 348 1.68 -7.05 -24.70
C LEU A 348 1.65 -6.03 -25.84
N ALA A 349 1.06 -6.39 -26.98
CA ALA A 349 1.02 -5.55 -28.17
C ALA A 349 0.19 -4.26 -28.03
N GLY A 350 -0.56 -4.09 -26.95
CA GLY A 350 -1.16 -2.80 -26.60
C GLY A 350 -0.14 -1.77 -26.15
N ILE A 351 1.04 -2.21 -25.64
CA ILE A 351 2.07 -1.30 -25.15
C ILE A 351 2.76 -0.59 -26.31
N ASP A 352 3.34 -1.32 -27.27
CA ASP A 352 4.20 -0.77 -28.32
C ASP A 352 3.79 -1.17 -29.75
N GLY A 353 2.66 -1.87 -29.90
CA GLY A 353 2.19 -2.41 -31.18
C GLY A 353 2.88 -3.70 -31.61
N THR A 354 3.92 -4.17 -30.91
CA THR A 354 4.69 -5.37 -31.26
C THR A 354 4.35 -6.57 -30.36
N ARG A 355 4.81 -7.77 -30.73
CA ARG A 355 4.68 -8.98 -29.89
C ARG A 355 6.00 -9.41 -29.24
N ASN A 356 6.96 -8.49 -29.13
CA ASN A 356 8.31 -8.79 -28.68
C ASN A 356 8.52 -8.55 -27.17
N LEU A 357 7.56 -7.91 -26.51
CA LEU A 357 7.63 -7.58 -25.09
C LEU A 357 7.10 -8.71 -24.23
N PHE A 358 7.84 -9.03 -23.17
CA PHE A 358 7.41 -9.87 -22.05
C PHE A 358 7.91 -9.28 -20.74
N VAL A 359 7.30 -9.67 -19.62
CA VAL A 359 7.79 -9.26 -18.30
C VAL A 359 8.92 -10.19 -17.89
N SER A 360 10.14 -9.68 -17.90
CA SER A 360 11.31 -10.44 -17.48
C SER A 360 11.30 -10.65 -15.97
N ARG A 361 11.00 -9.59 -15.20
CA ARG A 361 11.01 -9.63 -13.73
C ARG A 361 9.97 -8.70 -13.11
N VAL A 362 9.55 -9.07 -11.91
CA VAL A 362 8.73 -8.24 -11.03
C VAL A 362 9.45 -8.14 -9.70
N PHE A 363 9.71 -6.93 -9.24
CA PHE A 363 10.28 -6.64 -7.93
C PHE A 363 9.20 -5.99 -7.09
N HIS A 364 8.79 -6.74 -6.07
CA HIS A 364 7.92 -6.23 -5.02
C HIS A 364 8.77 -5.96 -3.79
N HIS A 365 8.80 -4.70 -3.35
CA HIS A 365 9.61 -4.31 -2.22
C HIS A 365 8.78 -3.58 -1.18
N VAL A 366 8.61 -4.23 -0.02
CA VAL A 366 7.73 -3.71 1.02
C VAL A 366 8.50 -3.50 2.30
N PHE A 367 8.27 -2.33 2.90
CA PHE A 367 8.80 -1.94 4.19
C PHE A 367 7.66 -1.77 5.18
N LEU A 368 7.91 -2.30 6.37
CA LEU A 368 7.03 -2.21 7.53
C LEU A 368 7.87 -1.87 8.75
N GLU A 369 7.47 -0.83 9.48
CA GLU A 369 8.14 -0.41 10.70
C GLU A 369 7.10 -0.21 11.80
N PHE A 370 7.19 -1.04 12.84
CA PHE A 370 6.44 -0.89 14.08
C PHE A 370 7.41 -0.38 15.16
N ASP A 371 7.24 0.89 15.51
CA ASP A 371 7.87 1.53 16.65
C ASP A 371 6.80 2.06 17.61
N GLU A 372 7.20 2.77 18.67
CA GLU A 372 6.28 3.30 19.67
C GLU A 372 5.33 4.38 19.12
N GLY A 373 5.61 4.89 17.91
CA GLY A 373 4.93 6.02 17.31
C GLY A 373 5.27 7.34 17.99
N LEU A 374 4.80 8.44 17.38
CA LEU A 374 4.83 9.76 17.99
C LEU A 374 3.40 10.17 18.33
N ALA A 375 3.16 10.54 19.59
CA ALA A 375 1.86 11.03 20.02
C ALA A 375 1.55 12.38 19.38
N SER A 376 0.44 12.48 18.64
CA SER A 376 -0.08 13.78 18.20
C SER A 376 -0.82 14.49 19.35
N SER A 377 -1.00 15.82 19.26
CA SER A 377 -1.74 16.57 20.30
C SER A 377 -3.19 16.09 20.47
N ALA A 378 -3.88 15.75 19.38
CA ALA A 378 -5.23 15.19 19.41
C ALA A 378 -5.26 13.78 20.04
N CYS A 379 -4.23 12.96 19.81
CA CYS A 379 -4.10 11.66 20.46
C CYS A 379 -3.92 11.79 21.98
N ARG A 380 -3.26 12.87 22.44
CA ARG A 380 -3.04 13.12 23.87
C ARG A 380 -4.32 13.51 24.60
N SER A 381 -5.23 14.24 23.95
CA SER A 381 -6.54 14.56 24.53
C SER A 381 -7.44 13.32 24.62
N ASP A 382 -7.45 12.48 23.58
CA ASP A 382 -8.21 11.22 23.61
C ASP A 382 -7.67 10.27 24.69
N GLN A 383 -6.34 10.11 24.80
CA GLN A 383 -5.71 9.35 25.89
C GLN A 383 -6.09 9.90 27.26
N ALA A 384 -6.10 11.22 27.46
CA ALA A 384 -6.47 11.82 28.75
C ALA A 384 -7.92 11.49 29.14
N HIS A 385 -8.86 11.57 28.20
CA HIS A 385 -10.25 11.21 28.43
C HIS A 385 -10.46 9.72 28.75
N GLU A 386 -9.65 8.83 28.17
CA GLU A 386 -9.75 7.39 28.45
C GLU A 386 -9.07 6.99 29.76
N LEU A 387 -8.01 7.69 30.18
CA LEU A 387 -7.40 7.52 31.50
C LEU A 387 -8.36 7.88 32.64
N ASP A 388 -9.28 8.83 32.43
CA ASP A 388 -10.33 9.17 33.40
C ASP A 388 -11.36 8.04 33.59
N MET A 389 -11.44 7.09 32.64
CA MET A 389 -12.33 5.93 32.67
C MET A 389 -11.63 4.64 33.15
N ASP A 390 -10.32 4.69 33.39
CA ASP A 390 -9.51 3.53 33.78
C ASP A 390 -9.61 3.26 35.29
N ASN A 391 -10.15 2.11 35.68
CA ASN A 391 -10.19 1.68 37.09
C ASN A 391 -8.92 0.94 37.54
N GLY A 392 -7.94 0.76 36.64
CA GLY A 392 -6.68 0.04 36.85
C GLY A 392 -6.76 -1.48 36.61
N GLN A 393 -7.94 -2.06 36.45
CA GLN A 393 -8.14 -3.46 36.10
C GLN A 393 -8.30 -3.60 34.58
N THR A 394 -7.44 -4.41 33.95
CA THR A 394 -7.62 -4.79 32.55
C THR A 394 -8.52 -6.01 32.42
N ASP A 395 -9.39 -6.01 31.42
CA ASP A 395 -10.30 -7.12 31.13
C ASP A 395 -9.56 -8.28 30.44
N ARG A 396 -8.45 -7.96 29.77
CA ARG A 396 -7.74 -8.90 28.90
C ARG A 396 -6.29 -8.51 28.71
N THR A 397 -5.43 -9.52 28.53
CA THR A 397 -4.05 -9.34 28.04
C THR A 397 -3.94 -9.85 26.60
N PHE A 398 -3.33 -9.05 25.72
CA PHE A 398 -2.94 -9.46 24.37
C PHE A 398 -1.42 -9.37 24.25
N CYS A 399 -0.73 -10.51 24.31
CA CYS A 399 0.73 -10.56 24.28
C CYS A 399 1.24 -11.22 23.00
N ALA A 400 1.68 -10.44 22.02
CA ALA A 400 2.22 -10.93 20.76
C ALA A 400 3.68 -11.41 20.90
N ASP A 401 3.90 -12.40 21.77
CA ASP A 401 5.22 -12.96 22.09
C ASP A 401 5.59 -14.19 21.26
N HIS A 402 4.83 -14.53 20.23
CA HIS A 402 5.09 -15.67 19.35
C HIS A 402 4.46 -15.43 17.96
N PRO A 403 4.73 -16.27 16.94
CA PRO A 403 4.34 -16.01 15.57
C PRO A 403 2.87 -15.61 15.36
N PHE A 404 2.66 -14.47 14.69
CA PHE A 404 1.35 -13.90 14.42
C PHE A 404 1.21 -13.45 12.97
N MET A 405 -0.04 -13.37 12.52
CA MET A 405 -0.42 -12.79 11.25
C MET A 405 -0.90 -11.35 11.46
N PHE A 406 -0.65 -10.47 10.50
CA PHE A 406 -1.15 -9.10 10.55
C PHE A 406 -1.75 -8.65 9.21
N ILE A 407 -2.67 -7.69 9.30
CA ILE A 407 -3.33 -7.06 8.16
C ILE A 407 -3.48 -5.57 8.45
N ILE A 408 -3.09 -4.72 7.51
CA ILE A 408 -3.33 -3.27 7.56
C ILE A 408 -4.43 -2.95 6.57
N ILE A 409 -5.53 -2.37 7.04
CA ILE A 409 -6.73 -2.08 6.24
C ILE A 409 -7.01 -0.58 6.27
N ASP A 410 -7.37 -0.01 5.12
CA ASP A 410 -8.07 1.27 5.05
C ASP A 410 -9.58 1.03 5.16
N GLU A 411 -10.18 1.40 6.29
CA GLU A 411 -11.58 1.11 6.64
C GLU A 411 -12.58 1.89 5.78
N ARG A 412 -12.18 3.03 5.20
CA ARG A 412 -13.04 3.82 4.30
C ARG A 412 -13.39 3.00 3.06
N THR A 413 -12.38 2.32 2.52
CA THR A 413 -12.48 1.56 1.27
C THR A 413 -12.62 0.05 1.52
N GLY A 414 -12.20 -0.44 2.69
CA GLY A 414 -12.04 -1.85 3.00
C GLY A 414 -10.80 -2.50 2.37
N ALA A 415 -9.91 -1.72 1.73
CA ALA A 415 -8.76 -2.27 1.02
C ALA A 415 -7.64 -2.70 1.97
N ILE A 416 -7.07 -3.89 1.74
CA ILE A 416 -5.85 -4.34 2.41
C ILE A 416 -4.66 -3.58 1.81
N LEU A 417 -3.97 -2.81 2.66
CA LEU A 417 -2.79 -2.04 2.28
C LEU A 417 -1.53 -2.90 2.33
N GLN A 418 -1.38 -3.66 3.41
CA GLN A 418 -0.33 -4.64 3.61
C GLN A 418 -0.85 -5.84 4.40
N MET A 419 -0.30 -7.01 4.13
CA MET A 419 -0.65 -8.26 4.79
C MET A 419 0.60 -9.10 4.95
N GLY A 420 0.67 -9.87 6.03
CA GLY A 420 1.87 -10.64 6.31
C GLY A 420 1.81 -11.47 7.57
N ARG A 421 2.97 -12.04 7.89
CA ARG A 421 3.23 -12.74 9.15
C ARG A 421 4.57 -12.34 9.72
N VAL A 422 4.65 -12.33 11.03
CA VAL A 422 5.89 -12.20 11.78
C VAL A 422 6.18 -13.55 12.42
N LEU A 423 7.21 -14.23 11.93
CA LEU A 423 7.76 -15.43 12.56
C LEU A 423 8.91 -15.08 13.50
N ARG A 424 9.75 -14.11 13.13
CA ARG A 424 10.86 -13.60 13.96
C ARG A 424 10.91 -12.07 13.84
N PRO A 425 10.59 -11.31 14.88
CA PRO A 425 10.79 -9.86 14.87
C PRO A 425 12.30 -9.56 14.96
N THR A 426 12.79 -8.76 14.03
CA THR A 426 14.19 -8.30 14.02
C THR A 426 14.21 -6.78 13.99
N LEU A 427 15.10 -6.17 14.77
CA LEU A 427 15.45 -4.76 14.60
C LEU A 427 16.46 -4.71 13.45
N ALA A 428 16.10 -4.07 12.34
CA ALA A 428 17.07 -3.75 11.30
C ALA A 428 17.87 -2.52 11.76
N TYR A 429 19.16 -2.69 12.02
CA TYR A 429 20.10 -1.60 12.30
C TYR A 429 20.60 -0.98 11.00
#